data_AF-A0AAW7XD49-F1
#
_entry.id   AF-A0AAW7XD49-F1
#
_cell.length_a   1.000
_cell.length_b   1.000
_cell.length_c   1.000
_cell.angle_alpha   90.00
_cell.angle_beta   90.00
_cell.angle_gamma   90.00
#
_symmetry.space_group_name_H-M   'P 1'
#
loop_
_entity.id
_entity.type
_entity.pdbx_description
1 polymer ?
#
loop_
_entity_poly.entity_id
_entity_poly.type
_entity_poly.pdbx_seq_one_letter_code
_entity_poly.pdbx_strand_id
1 'polypeptide(L)'
;MYEDLMKDMQDKMKPVTEMAEINKTTAEKLISLQSEYMTELFNTGIAQMKALSDIKEPKTALEMQMKFFKDMEAKMTNTAEQEIAALASAKEKLSEIVEKSMYEMTEAPMMTEVNKFMQTAQEKMEEATKAFTPEAAKKPAPKATRSKAAA
;
A
#
# COMPACT_ATOMS: atom_id res chain seq x y z
N MET A 1 26.66 -0.85 18.59
CA MET A 1 25.61 -1.21 19.58
C MET A 1 24.56 -0.11 19.70
N TYR A 2 24.83 1.05 20.33
CA TYR A 2 23.82 2.12 20.48
C TYR A 2 23.61 2.92 19.18
N GLU A 3 24.70 3.21 18.44
CA GLU A 3 24.63 3.83 17.11
C GLU A 3 23.91 2.94 16.08
N ASP A 4 24.19 1.63 16.08
CA ASP A 4 23.50 0.67 15.20
C ASP A 4 21.99 0.56 15.54
N LEU A 5 21.64 0.58 16.83
CA LEU A 5 20.23 0.56 17.27
C LEU A 5 19.47 1.82 16.85
N MET A 6 20.12 2.99 16.95
CA MET A 6 19.53 4.25 16.47
C MET A 6 19.36 4.27 14.95
N LYS A 7 20.32 3.70 14.22
CA LYS A 7 20.29 3.62 12.75
C LYS A 7 19.20 2.66 12.26
N ASP A 8 19.09 1.48 12.88
CA ASP A 8 18.01 0.52 12.61
C ASP A 8 16.62 1.08 12.93
N MET A 9 16.49 1.83 14.03
CA MET A 9 15.22 2.48 14.37
C MET A 9 14.87 3.57 13.34
N GLN A 10 15.86 4.34 12.90
CA GLN A 10 15.67 5.40 11.90
C GLN A 10 15.28 4.81 10.54
N ASP A 11 15.92 3.72 10.11
CA ASP A 11 15.60 3.03 8.87
C ASP A 11 14.18 2.41 8.90
N LYS A 12 13.74 1.89 10.05
CA LYS A 12 12.37 1.37 10.23
C LYS A 12 11.28 2.45 10.24
N MET A 13 11.61 3.69 10.55
CA MET A 13 10.67 4.83 10.54
C MET A 13 10.56 5.53 9.19
N LYS A 14 11.51 5.29 8.26
CA LYS A 14 11.50 5.90 6.93
C LYS A 14 10.19 5.65 6.15
N PRO A 15 9.65 4.42 6.07
CA PRO A 15 8.40 4.18 5.33
C PRO A 15 7.24 5.02 5.85
N VAL A 16 7.12 5.17 7.17
CA VAL A 16 6.04 5.97 7.79
C VAL A 16 6.20 7.46 7.47
N THR A 17 7.45 7.94 7.47
CA THR A 17 7.77 9.33 7.15
C THR A 17 7.51 9.64 5.68
N GLU A 18 7.92 8.72 4.78
CA GLU A 18 7.67 8.82 3.34
C GLU A 18 6.16 8.79 3.02
N MET A 19 5.38 7.92 3.66
CA MET A 19 3.91 7.90 3.52
C MET A 19 3.27 9.21 3.99
N ALA A 20 3.72 9.76 5.12
CA ALA A 20 3.23 11.03 5.63
C ALA A 20 3.53 12.20 4.67
N GLU A 21 4.73 12.20 4.08
CA GLU A 21 5.13 13.22 3.11
C GLU A 21 4.33 13.11 1.79
N ILE A 22 4.09 11.90 1.29
CA ILE A 22 3.21 11.66 0.12
C ILE A 22 1.81 12.22 0.38
N ASN A 23 1.22 11.93 1.54
CA ASN A 23 -0.10 12.43 1.90
C ASN A 23 -0.11 13.95 2.02
N LYS A 24 0.91 14.53 2.65
CA LYS A 24 1.04 15.98 2.78
C LYS A 24 1.12 16.66 1.42
N THR A 25 2.03 16.24 0.54
CA THR A 25 2.17 16.82 -0.80
C THR A 25 0.91 16.63 -1.64
N THR A 26 0.23 15.49 -1.50
CA THR A 26 -1.05 15.24 -2.20
C THR A 26 -2.13 16.20 -1.70
N ALA A 27 -2.24 16.38 -0.37
CA ALA A 27 -3.18 17.32 0.21
C ALA A 27 -2.90 18.77 -0.20
N GLU A 28 -1.64 19.21 -0.17
CA GLU A 28 -1.23 20.53 -0.66
C GLU A 28 -1.62 20.73 -2.13
N LYS A 29 -1.44 19.71 -2.97
CA LYS A 29 -1.82 19.76 -4.37
C LYS A 29 -3.34 19.86 -4.57
N LEU A 30 -4.12 19.05 -3.85
CA LEU A 30 -5.60 19.13 -3.90
C LEU A 30 -6.11 20.50 -3.44
N ILE A 31 -5.54 21.03 -2.36
CA ILE A 31 -5.87 22.38 -1.87
C ILE A 31 -5.54 23.44 -2.93
N SER A 32 -4.39 23.34 -3.59
CA SER A 32 -4.01 24.26 -4.66
C SER A 32 -5.00 24.21 -5.82
N LEU A 33 -5.33 23.01 -6.31
CA LEU A 33 -6.28 22.82 -7.41
C LEU A 33 -7.66 23.40 -7.09
N GLN A 34 -8.17 23.14 -5.88
CA GLN A 34 -9.47 23.64 -5.46
C GLN A 34 -9.47 25.16 -5.24
N SER A 35 -8.37 25.71 -4.69
CA SER A 35 -8.20 27.16 -4.53
C SER A 35 -8.12 27.88 -5.88
N GLU A 36 -7.40 27.31 -6.85
CA GLU A 36 -7.32 27.81 -8.22
C GLU A 36 -8.71 27.80 -8.88
N TYR A 37 -9.43 26.67 -8.80
CA TYR A 37 -10.79 26.57 -9.32
C TYR A 37 -11.73 27.64 -8.73
N MET A 38 -11.71 27.84 -7.42
CA MET A 38 -12.54 28.86 -6.76
C MET A 38 -12.15 30.29 -7.15
N THR A 39 -10.85 30.57 -7.24
CA THR A 39 -10.34 31.88 -7.68
C THR A 39 -10.77 32.17 -9.11
N GLU A 40 -10.65 31.19 -9.99
CA GLU A 40 -11.09 31.32 -11.37
C GLU A 40 -12.60 31.48 -11.49
N LEU A 41 -13.40 30.74 -10.72
CA LEU A 41 -14.85 30.88 -10.71
C LEU A 41 -15.25 32.31 -10.33
N PHE A 42 -14.62 32.86 -9.29
CA PHE A 42 -14.86 34.24 -8.86
C PHE A 42 -14.48 35.26 -9.95
N ASN A 43 -13.28 35.13 -10.52
CA ASN A 43 -12.81 36.02 -11.59
C ASN A 43 -13.69 35.93 -12.84
N THR A 44 -14.09 34.72 -13.22
CA THR A 44 -14.99 34.48 -14.37
C THR A 44 -16.38 35.06 -14.10
N GLY A 45 -16.89 34.92 -12.89
CA GLY A 45 -18.17 35.51 -12.48
C GLY A 45 -18.17 37.04 -12.56
N ILE A 46 -17.12 37.71 -12.07
CA ILE A 46 -16.97 39.17 -12.20
C ILE A 46 -16.87 39.57 -13.68
N ALA A 47 -16.06 38.85 -14.47
CA ALA A 47 -15.92 39.13 -15.89
C ALA A 47 -17.25 38.99 -16.64
N GLN A 48 -18.02 37.93 -16.34
CA GLN A 48 -19.34 37.69 -16.93
C GLN A 48 -20.34 38.79 -16.53
N MET A 49 -20.33 39.23 -15.26
CA MET A 49 -21.21 40.30 -14.80
C MET A 49 -20.93 41.62 -15.54
N LYS A 50 -19.66 41.98 -15.69
CA LYS A 50 -19.24 43.15 -16.47
C LYS A 50 -19.62 43.02 -17.95
N ALA A 51 -19.40 41.85 -18.53
CA ALA A 51 -19.70 41.63 -19.92
C ALA A 51 -21.21 41.69 -20.20
N LEU A 52 -22.05 41.16 -19.28
CA LEU A 52 -23.50 41.26 -19.37
C LEU A 52 -24.03 42.68 -19.16
N SER A 53 -23.38 43.52 -18.34
CA SER A 53 -23.83 44.91 -18.14
C SER A 53 -23.66 45.80 -19.38
N ASP A 54 -22.76 45.43 -20.29
CA ASP A 54 -22.44 46.20 -21.49
C ASP A 54 -23.19 45.72 -22.75
N ILE A 55 -23.90 44.58 -22.67
CA ILE A 55 -24.62 44.00 -23.81
C ILE A 55 -25.98 44.68 -24.01
N LYS A 56 -26.21 45.12 -25.26
CA LYS A 56 -27.49 45.69 -25.71
C LYS A 56 -28.35 44.70 -26.51
N GLU A 57 -27.72 43.66 -27.06
CA GLU A 57 -28.32 42.70 -27.99
C GLU A 57 -28.58 41.35 -27.29
N PRO A 58 -29.84 40.87 -27.20
CA PRO A 58 -30.19 39.63 -26.49
C PRO A 58 -29.47 38.38 -27.02
N LYS A 59 -29.22 38.33 -28.33
CA LYS A 59 -28.54 37.20 -28.97
C LYS A 59 -27.10 37.06 -28.47
N THR A 60 -26.39 38.18 -28.33
CA THR A 60 -25.02 38.24 -27.82
C THR A 60 -24.95 37.81 -26.35
N ALA A 61 -25.95 38.17 -25.54
CA ALA A 61 -26.04 37.70 -24.15
C ALA A 61 -26.17 36.17 -24.06
N LEU A 62 -26.97 35.58 -24.94
CA LEU A 62 -27.16 34.12 -25.03
C LEU A 62 -25.88 33.39 -25.43
N GLU A 63 -25.20 33.87 -26.49
CA GLU A 63 -23.91 33.31 -26.93
C GLU A 63 -22.86 33.38 -25.82
N MET A 64 -22.84 34.48 -25.06
CA MET A 64 -21.90 34.69 -23.97
C MET A 64 -22.20 33.81 -22.75
N GLN A 65 -23.48 33.61 -22.38
CA GLN A 65 -23.86 32.63 -21.37
C GLN A 65 -23.50 31.21 -21.79
N MET A 66 -23.76 30.85 -23.05
CA MET A 66 -23.43 29.51 -23.57
C MET A 66 -21.92 29.25 -23.53
N LYS A 67 -21.12 30.26 -23.87
CA LYS A 67 -19.66 30.20 -23.73
C LYS A 67 -19.24 30.05 -22.27
N PHE A 68 -19.81 30.85 -21.36
CA PHE A 68 -19.54 30.75 -19.93
C PHE A 68 -19.79 29.33 -19.38
N PHE A 69 -20.91 28.70 -19.75
CA PHE A 69 -21.21 27.33 -19.33
C PHE A 69 -20.21 26.32 -19.88
N LYS A 70 -19.84 26.41 -21.16
CA LYS A 70 -18.84 25.51 -21.77
C LYS A 70 -17.47 25.66 -21.11
N ASP A 71 -17.06 26.90 -20.85
CA ASP A 71 -15.78 27.18 -20.21
C ASP A 71 -15.76 26.65 -18.76
N MET A 72 -16.87 26.80 -18.02
CA MET A 72 -17.03 26.26 -16.67
C MET A 72 -17.05 24.72 -16.65
N GLU A 73 -17.74 24.08 -17.59
CA GLU A 73 -17.75 22.61 -17.73
C GLU A 73 -16.35 22.06 -18.03
N ALA A 74 -15.63 22.70 -18.96
CA ALA A 74 -14.26 22.32 -19.29
C ALA A 74 -13.32 22.47 -18.09
N LYS A 75 -13.44 23.56 -17.34
CA LYS A 75 -12.64 23.79 -16.12
C LYS A 75 -12.92 22.75 -15.05
N MET A 76 -14.19 22.51 -14.75
CA MET A 76 -14.57 21.50 -13.75
C MET A 76 -14.04 20.11 -14.12
N THR A 77 -14.16 19.72 -15.40
CA THR A 77 -13.63 18.46 -15.91
C THR A 77 -12.11 18.39 -15.77
N ASN A 78 -11.38 19.43 -16.17
CA ASN A 78 -9.92 19.47 -16.07
C ASN A 78 -9.44 19.40 -14.61
N THR A 79 -10.04 20.18 -13.70
CA THR A 79 -9.72 20.11 -12.28
C THR A 79 -9.97 18.71 -11.73
N ALA A 80 -11.09 18.08 -12.07
CA ALA A 80 -11.38 16.70 -11.65
C ALA A 80 -10.37 15.68 -12.19
N GLU A 81 -9.96 15.79 -13.46
CA GLU A 81 -8.91 14.94 -14.04
C GLU A 81 -7.58 15.11 -13.29
N GLN A 82 -7.22 16.35 -12.93
CA GLN A 82 -5.99 16.64 -12.18
C GLN A 82 -6.04 16.13 -10.74
N GLU A 83 -7.18 16.24 -10.06
CA GLU A 83 -7.38 15.69 -8.71
C GLU A 83 -7.28 14.16 -8.72
N ILE A 84 -7.93 13.50 -9.70
CA ILE A 84 -7.83 12.04 -9.88
C ILE A 84 -6.39 11.63 -10.16
N ALA A 85 -5.68 12.35 -11.03
CA ALA A 85 -4.28 12.07 -11.33
C ALA A 85 -3.37 12.22 -10.09
N ALA A 86 -3.61 13.24 -9.26
CA ALA A 86 -2.88 13.42 -8.00
C ALA A 86 -3.12 12.26 -7.03
N LEU A 87 -4.37 11.83 -6.86
CA LEU A 87 -4.72 10.69 -6.01
C LEU A 87 -4.17 9.36 -6.55
N ALA A 88 -4.21 9.16 -7.86
CA ALA A 88 -3.67 7.96 -8.51
C ALA A 88 -2.16 7.87 -8.30
N SER A 89 -1.42 8.97 -8.50
CA SER A 89 0.02 9.02 -8.25
C SER A 89 0.37 8.79 -6.77
N ALA A 90 -0.42 9.34 -5.85
CA ALA A 90 -0.24 9.08 -4.42
C ALA A 90 -0.43 7.60 -4.08
N LYS A 91 -1.49 6.98 -4.62
CA LYS A 91 -1.76 5.55 -4.45
C LYS A 91 -0.61 4.69 -4.96
N GLU A 92 -0.11 4.99 -6.16
CA GLU A 92 1.02 4.25 -6.76
C GLU A 92 2.26 4.30 -5.87
N LYS A 93 2.66 5.50 -5.41
CA LYS A 93 3.80 5.67 -4.50
C LYS A 93 3.61 4.96 -3.16
N LEU A 94 2.40 5.01 -2.60
CA LEU A 94 2.10 4.29 -1.35
C LEU A 94 2.17 2.76 -1.55
N SER A 95 1.67 2.26 -2.68
CA SER A 95 1.78 0.84 -3.05
C SER A 95 3.24 0.41 -3.17
N GLU A 96 4.09 1.21 -3.81
CA GLU A 96 5.53 0.93 -3.91
C GLU A 96 6.21 0.84 -2.52
N ILE A 97 5.87 1.73 -1.58
CA ILE A 97 6.41 1.67 -0.21
C ILE A 97 5.99 0.38 0.48
N VAL A 98 4.73 -0.03 0.33
CA VAL A 98 4.22 -1.28 0.93
C VAL A 98 4.90 -2.49 0.32
N GLU A 99 4.99 -2.56 -1.01
CA GLU A 99 5.67 -3.66 -1.71
C GLU A 99 7.13 -3.77 -1.28
N LYS A 100 7.86 -2.64 -1.27
CA LYS A 100 9.26 -2.59 -0.79
C LYS A 100 9.39 -3.05 0.66
N SER A 101 8.49 -2.59 1.54
CA SER A 101 8.47 -3.01 2.95
C SER A 101 8.24 -4.52 3.10
N MET A 102 7.40 -5.11 2.24
CA MET A 102 7.18 -6.57 2.22
C MET A 102 8.39 -7.35 1.67
N TYR A 103 9.07 -6.85 0.64
CA TYR A 103 10.31 -7.45 0.13
C TYR A 103 11.43 -7.40 1.18
N GLU A 104 11.63 -6.27 1.85
CA GLU A 104 12.63 -6.14 2.92
C GLU A 104 12.32 -7.05 4.12
N MET A 105 11.03 -7.31 4.41
CA MET A 105 10.61 -8.24 5.46
C MET A 105 10.78 -9.72 5.09
N THR A 106 10.72 -10.06 3.79
CA THR A 106 10.83 -11.45 3.33
C THR A 106 12.28 -11.93 3.19
N GLU A 107 13.26 -11.04 3.00
CA GLU A 107 14.65 -11.45 2.73
C GLU A 107 15.56 -11.69 3.96
N ALA A 108 15.23 -11.25 5.18
CA ALA A 108 16.20 -11.33 6.31
C ALA A 108 15.75 -12.08 7.59
N PRO A 109 14.54 -11.87 8.18
CA PRO A 109 14.20 -12.46 9.47
C PRO A 109 13.45 -13.79 9.37
N MET A 110 12.56 -13.93 8.38
CA MET A 110 11.60 -15.04 8.31
C MET A 110 12.24 -16.39 8.04
N MET A 111 13.20 -16.49 7.12
CA MET A 111 13.90 -17.75 6.85
C MET A 111 14.76 -18.19 8.04
N THR A 112 15.33 -17.24 8.76
CA THR A 112 16.16 -17.49 9.94
C THR A 112 15.31 -17.92 11.14
N GLU A 113 14.16 -17.26 11.36
CA GLU A 113 13.21 -17.61 12.41
C GLU A 113 12.47 -18.92 12.11
N VAL A 114 12.11 -19.18 10.85
CA VAL A 114 11.50 -20.46 10.41
C VAL A 114 12.50 -21.61 10.57
N ASN A 115 13.78 -21.42 10.20
CA ASN A 115 14.81 -22.43 10.45
C ASN A 115 15.02 -22.69 11.94
N LYS A 116 15.02 -21.64 12.77
CA LYS A 116 15.17 -21.77 14.23
C LYS A 116 13.97 -22.44 14.87
N PHE A 117 12.76 -22.15 14.40
CA PHE A 117 11.53 -22.79 14.84
C PHE A 117 11.49 -24.28 14.43
N MET A 118 11.87 -24.59 13.19
CA MET A 118 12.00 -25.96 12.69
C MET A 118 13.02 -26.76 13.50
N GLN A 119 14.21 -26.22 13.78
CA GLN A 119 15.19 -26.87 14.64
C GLN A 119 14.64 -27.12 16.05
N THR A 120 14.00 -26.12 16.66
CA THR A 120 13.41 -26.27 18.01
C THR A 120 12.29 -27.31 18.02
N ALA A 121 11.46 -27.37 16.97
CA ALA A 121 10.41 -28.36 16.84
C ALA A 121 10.98 -29.77 16.64
N GLN A 122 12.07 -29.91 15.89
CA GLN A 122 12.75 -31.17 15.62
C GLN A 122 13.45 -31.71 16.87
N GLU A 123 14.09 -30.84 17.65
CA GLU A 123 14.68 -31.18 18.97
C GLU A 123 13.61 -31.67 19.94
N LYS A 124 12.48 -30.96 20.05
CA LYS A 124 11.36 -31.38 20.92
C LYS A 124 10.72 -32.69 20.46
N MET A 125 10.65 -32.93 19.15
CA MET A 125 10.16 -34.19 18.59
C MET A 125 11.12 -35.35 18.89
N GLU A 126 12.43 -35.14 18.79
CA GLU A 126 13.43 -36.14 19.19
C GLU A 126 13.39 -36.44 20.69
N GLU A 127 13.26 -35.40 21.52
CA GLU A 127 13.15 -35.54 22.97
C GLU A 127 11.89 -36.33 23.35
N ALA A 128 10.75 -36.02 22.73
CA ALA A 128 9.52 -36.79 22.90
C ALA A 128 9.68 -38.24 22.41
N THR A 129 10.35 -38.47 21.28
CA THR A 129 10.56 -39.84 20.75
C THR A 129 11.47 -40.68 21.64
N LYS A 130 12.51 -40.08 22.23
CA LYS A 130 13.39 -40.70 23.23
C LYS A 130 12.66 -40.97 24.56
N ALA A 131 11.78 -40.07 24.97
CA ALA A 131 10.94 -40.27 26.16
C ALA A 131 9.88 -41.38 25.99
N PHE A 132 9.47 -41.67 24.76
CA PHE A 132 8.48 -42.70 24.43
C PHE A 132 9.07 -44.02 23.92
N THR A 133 10.39 -44.19 23.82
CA THR A 133 11.00 -45.49 23.52
C THR A 133 11.19 -46.28 24.82
N PRO A 134 10.39 -47.32 25.10
CA PRO A 134 10.57 -48.10 26.32
C PRO A 134 11.83 -48.94 26.17
N GLU A 135 12.65 -48.94 27.23
CA GLU A 135 13.77 -49.85 27.45
C GLU A 135 13.26 -51.31 27.61
N ALA A 136 12.67 -51.88 26.57
CA ALA A 136 12.07 -53.21 26.58
C ALA A 136 12.38 -53.99 25.31
N ALA A 137 13.66 -54.35 25.14
CA ALA A 137 14.02 -55.47 24.27
C ALA A 137 15.24 -56.23 24.81
N LYS A 138 15.23 -56.57 26.11
CA LYS A 138 16.06 -57.67 26.62
C LYS A 138 15.24 -58.97 26.68
N LYS A 139 15.63 -59.91 25.81
CA LYS A 139 15.42 -61.38 25.81
C LYS A 139 14.18 -61.95 25.09
N PRO A 140 14.24 -63.21 24.62
CA PRO A 140 15.09 -63.73 23.53
C PRO A 140 14.22 -64.36 22.40
N ALA A 141 14.86 -64.64 21.26
CA ALA A 141 14.25 -65.12 20.02
C ALA A 141 13.30 -66.34 20.16
N PRO A 142 12.19 -66.42 19.39
CA PRO A 142 11.41 -67.64 19.28
C PRO A 142 12.10 -68.62 18.31
N LYS A 143 12.28 -69.85 18.78
CA LYS A 143 12.76 -71.00 17.99
C LYS A 143 11.92 -71.19 16.73
N ALA A 144 12.60 -71.39 15.61
CA ALA A 144 12.04 -71.82 14.35
C ALA A 144 11.31 -73.17 14.47
N THR A 145 10.12 -73.29 13.88
CA THR A 145 9.68 -74.50 13.19
C THR A 145 9.03 -74.11 11.87
N ARG A 146 9.67 -74.54 10.78
CA ARG A 146 9.16 -74.50 9.41
C ARG A 146 7.98 -75.47 9.27
N SER A 147 6.98 -75.09 8.48
CA SER A 147 6.43 -75.99 7.46
C SER A 147 5.75 -75.18 6.34
N LYS A 148 6.25 -75.41 5.12
CA LYS A 148 5.66 -74.98 3.84
C LYS A 148 4.34 -75.72 3.59
N ALA A 149 3.44 -75.13 2.80
CA ALA A 149 3.21 -75.57 1.41
C ALA A 149 2.03 -74.80 0.78
N ALA A 150 2.31 -74.21 -0.38
CA ALA A 150 1.35 -73.94 -1.43
C ALA A 150 1.13 -75.22 -2.24
N ALA A 151 -0.12 -75.48 -2.64
CA ALA A 151 -0.57 -76.05 -3.92
C ALA A 151 -2.11 -76.11 -3.88
#